data_AF-A0A2A8Y669-F1
#
_entry.id   AF-A0A2A8Y669-F1
#
_cell.length_a   1.000
_cell.length_b   1.000
_cell.length_c   1.000
_cell.angle_alpha   90.00
_cell.angle_beta   90.00
_cell.angle_gamma   90.00
#
_symmetry.space_group_name_H-M   'P 1'
#
loop_
_entity.id
_entity.type
_entity.pdbx_description
1 polymer ?
#
loop_
_entity_poly.entity_id
_entity_poly.type
_entity_poly.pdbx_seq_one_letter_code
_entity_poly.pdbx_strand_id
1 'polypeptide(L)'
;MKKIGTMLLFSFLITGCAQAQPDSEVPKKEAIATSSTQVNAPSFFHLSVLKDVNWEEAPSFVDGKIPLKGIEGKIAMADSPIIANEQNEIMWYFLNPEMPTGKLSIIALKQGSVTPTPVLFPKETSKQSWTTSNTIDPTTNELPLTVSLPSSGLWLLNIYVNEKYYDQFVINAE
;
A
#
# COMPACT_ATOMS: atom_id res chain seq x y z
N MET A 1 -45.03 -31.46 52.58
CA MET A 1 -43.70 -30.84 52.82
C MET A 1 -42.89 -31.74 53.75
N LYS A 2 -41.84 -32.41 53.24
CA LYS A 2 -40.54 -32.73 53.88
C LYS A 2 -39.85 -33.78 53.03
N LYS A 3 -38.74 -33.39 52.37
CA LYS A 3 -37.94 -34.23 51.48
C LYS A 3 -36.78 -34.86 52.26
N ILE A 4 -36.59 -36.15 52.01
CA ILE A 4 -35.34 -36.97 51.94
C ILE A 4 -34.08 -36.11 51.74
N GLY A 5 -32.88 -36.36 52.27
CA GLY A 5 -32.25 -37.53 52.88
C GLY A 5 -30.77 -37.61 52.43
N THR A 6 -29.88 -38.05 53.32
CA THR A 6 -28.58 -38.74 53.05
C THR A 6 -27.43 -37.92 52.40
N MET A 7 -26.41 -37.47 53.15
CA MET A 7 -25.12 -38.14 53.52
C MET A 7 -24.08 -38.19 52.37
N LEU A 8 -22.92 -37.49 52.49
CA LEU A 8 -21.60 -38.05 52.80
C LEU A 8 -20.45 -37.02 52.71
N LEU A 9 -19.40 -37.32 53.49
CA LEU A 9 -18.10 -36.68 53.71
C LEU A 9 -17.36 -36.10 52.49
N PHE A 10 -16.55 -35.05 52.73
CA PHE A 10 -15.13 -35.04 52.35
C PHE A 10 -14.33 -34.10 53.28
N SER A 11 -13.38 -34.68 54.02
CA SER A 11 -12.32 -33.96 54.71
C SER A 11 -11.11 -33.87 53.78
N PHE A 12 -10.55 -32.68 53.54
CA PHE A 12 -9.12 -32.50 53.26
C PHE A 12 -8.67 -31.13 53.77
N LEU A 13 -7.75 -31.18 54.74
CA LEU A 13 -6.70 -30.19 55.01
C LEU A 13 -5.96 -29.97 53.66
N ILE A 14 -5.30 -28.86 53.32
CA ILE A 14 -4.07 -28.33 53.91
C ILE A 14 -3.75 -26.94 53.30
N THR A 15 -3.27 -26.04 54.16
CA THR A 15 -2.21 -25.01 53.99
C THR A 15 -2.08 -24.17 52.71
N GLY A 16 -2.03 -22.84 52.91
CA GLY A 16 -1.40 -21.92 51.97
C GLY A 16 -1.76 -20.44 52.15
N CYS A 17 -1.52 -19.84 53.32
CA CYS A 17 -1.53 -18.38 53.46
C CYS A 17 -0.21 -17.82 52.91
N ALA A 18 -0.28 -17.11 51.78
CA ALA A 18 0.71 -16.11 51.42
C ALA A 18 -0.04 -14.79 51.25
N GLN A 19 0.30 -13.86 52.14
CA GLN A 19 -0.31 -12.57 52.35
C GLN A 19 -0.08 -11.66 51.14
N ALA A 20 -1.15 -11.12 50.60
CA ALA A 20 -1.12 -10.07 49.60
C ALA A 20 -0.57 -8.77 50.21
N GLN A 21 0.30 -8.08 49.48
CA GLN A 21 0.23 -6.62 49.39
C GLN A 21 0.38 -6.18 47.93
N PRO A 22 -0.40 -5.19 47.50
CA PRO A 22 -0.47 -4.70 46.13
C PRO A 22 0.60 -3.62 45.92
N ASP A 23 1.12 -3.50 44.71
CA ASP A 23 1.61 -2.21 44.23
C ASP A 23 1.39 -2.09 42.71
N SER A 24 0.45 -1.20 42.42
CA SER A 24 0.37 -0.24 41.32
C SER A 24 0.64 -0.70 39.88
N GLU A 25 -0.48 -0.69 39.15
CA GLU A 25 -0.59 -0.45 37.72
C GLU A 25 0.35 0.67 37.22
N VAL A 26 1.15 0.34 36.21
CA VAL A 26 1.39 1.22 35.07
C VAL A 26 1.22 0.35 33.82
N PRO A 27 0.16 0.52 33.01
CA PRO A 27 0.03 -0.20 31.76
C PRO A 27 1.15 0.24 30.82
N LYS A 28 2.16 -0.61 30.63
CA LYS A 28 3.04 -0.52 29.46
C LYS A 28 2.16 -0.75 28.25
N LYS A 29 1.85 0.36 27.56
CA LYS A 29 1.25 0.42 26.24
C LYS A 29 1.93 -0.64 25.36
N GLU A 30 1.23 -1.75 25.14
CA GLU A 30 1.62 -2.75 24.17
C GLU A 30 1.72 -2.03 22.82
N ALA A 31 2.95 -1.81 22.38
CA ALA A 31 3.20 -1.54 20.99
C ALA A 31 2.69 -2.78 20.26
N ILE A 32 1.59 -2.60 19.54
CA ILE A 32 1.06 -3.56 18.59
C ILE A 32 2.20 -3.82 17.61
N ALA A 33 2.93 -4.90 17.84
CA ALA A 33 3.82 -5.48 16.86
C ALA A 33 2.91 -6.05 15.78
N THR A 34 2.57 -5.22 14.80
CA THR A 34 1.93 -5.66 13.57
C THR A 34 2.93 -6.57 12.88
N SER A 35 2.84 -7.87 13.14
CA SER A 35 3.52 -8.91 12.40
C SER A 35 2.92 -8.95 11.00
N SER A 36 3.32 -8.01 10.14
CA SER A 36 3.06 -8.07 8.71
C SER A 36 3.85 -9.26 8.16
N THR A 37 3.15 -10.26 7.65
CA THR A 37 3.71 -11.22 6.69
C THR A 37 4.55 -10.45 5.67
N GLN A 38 5.88 -10.65 5.69
CA GLN A 38 6.84 -9.84 4.93
C GLN A 38 6.57 -9.95 3.42
N VAL A 39 5.82 -8.98 2.91
CA VAL A 39 5.88 -8.62 1.50
C VAL A 39 7.17 -7.80 1.37
N ASN A 40 8.10 -8.23 0.51
CA ASN A 40 9.38 -7.55 0.28
C ASN A 40 9.15 -6.20 -0.44
N ALA A 41 8.64 -5.21 0.30
CA ALA A 41 8.51 -3.85 -0.15
C ALA A 41 9.89 -3.17 -0.16
N PRO A 42 10.12 -2.17 -1.04
CA PRO A 42 11.33 -1.34 -0.99
C PRO A 42 11.50 -0.65 0.38
N SER A 43 12.73 -0.50 0.86
CA SER A 43 13.03 0.10 2.18
C SER A 43 12.61 1.57 2.32
N PHE A 44 12.48 2.29 1.21
CA PHE A 44 12.02 3.69 1.17
C PHE A 44 10.48 3.81 1.22
N PHE A 45 9.75 2.70 1.14
CA PHE A 45 8.29 2.70 1.22
C PHE A 45 7.82 2.59 2.67
N HIS A 46 6.81 3.39 3.03
CA HIS A 46 6.17 3.31 4.33
C HIS A 46 4.64 3.46 4.18
N LEU A 47 3.87 2.71 4.97
CA LEU A 47 2.40 2.70 4.88
C LEU A 47 1.75 4.04 5.26
N SER A 48 2.51 5.01 5.76
CA SER A 48 2.01 6.38 6.01
C SER A 48 1.48 7.07 4.75
N VAL A 49 1.83 6.62 3.55
CA VAL A 49 1.23 7.11 2.30
C VAL A 49 -0.28 6.88 2.20
N LEU A 50 -0.82 5.94 2.99
CA LEU A 50 -2.25 5.67 3.11
C LEU A 50 -2.99 6.74 3.94
N LYS A 51 -2.26 7.58 4.66
CA LYS A 51 -2.87 8.63 5.49
C LYS A 51 -3.53 9.66 4.57
N ASP A 52 -4.79 9.98 4.86
CA ASP A 52 -5.56 11.02 4.17
C ASP A 52 -5.79 10.76 2.66
N VAL A 53 -5.66 9.51 2.20
CA VAL A 53 -5.99 9.12 0.81
C VAL A 53 -7.48 9.31 0.54
N ASN A 54 -7.82 10.12 -0.46
CA ASN A 54 -9.14 10.10 -1.06
C ASN A 54 -9.23 8.94 -2.06
N TRP A 55 -10.08 7.94 -1.76
CA TRP A 55 -10.28 6.77 -2.63
C TRP A 55 -11.30 7.05 -3.72
N GLU A 56 -10.98 8.02 -4.57
CA GLU A 56 -11.71 8.37 -5.77
C GLU A 56 -10.73 8.36 -6.93
N GLU A 57 -11.14 7.82 -8.08
CA GLU A 57 -10.30 7.79 -9.26
C GLU A 57 -9.87 9.21 -9.64
N ALA A 58 -8.58 9.37 -9.95
CA ALA A 58 -8.03 10.66 -10.33
C ALA A 58 -8.80 11.23 -11.53
N PRO A 59 -9.17 12.52 -11.50
CA PRO A 59 -9.93 13.12 -12.59
C PRO A 59 -9.11 13.11 -13.87
N SER A 60 -9.79 12.91 -14.99
CA SER A 60 -9.20 13.10 -16.30
C SER A 60 -9.09 14.59 -16.62
N PHE A 61 -8.04 14.96 -17.35
CA PHE A 61 -7.81 16.31 -17.88
C PHE A 61 -7.22 16.23 -19.28
N VAL A 62 -7.11 17.37 -19.96
CA VAL A 62 -6.54 17.44 -21.32
C VAL A 62 -5.29 18.30 -21.29
N ASP A 63 -4.16 17.75 -21.74
CA ASP A 63 -2.95 18.51 -22.02
C ASP A 63 -2.75 18.59 -23.55
N GLY A 64 -2.85 19.81 -24.08
CA GLY A 64 -2.91 20.06 -25.52
C GLY A 64 -4.11 19.39 -26.20
N LYS A 65 -3.91 18.16 -26.71
CA LYS A 65 -4.94 17.32 -27.36
C LYS A 65 -5.01 15.91 -26.77
N ILE A 66 -4.25 15.63 -25.73
CA ILE A 66 -4.07 14.29 -25.18
C ILE A 66 -4.92 14.19 -23.92
N PRO A 67 -5.87 13.24 -23.84
CA PRO A 67 -6.59 12.97 -22.61
C PRO A 67 -5.67 12.22 -21.63
N LEU A 68 -5.56 12.76 -20.43
CA LEU A 68 -4.65 12.30 -19.38
C LEU A 68 -5.41 12.05 -18.09
N LYS A 69 -4.87 11.17 -17.25
CA LYS A 69 -5.35 10.87 -15.89
C LYS A 69 -4.18 10.90 -14.92
N GLY A 70 -4.31 11.63 -13.81
CA GLY A 70 -3.24 11.79 -12.82
C GLY A 70 -3.27 13.18 -12.20
N ILE A 71 -2.10 13.82 -12.11
CA ILE A 71 -1.91 15.10 -11.43
C ILE A 71 -1.42 16.14 -12.43
N GLU A 72 -2.29 17.09 -12.74
CA GLU A 72 -2.03 18.19 -13.68
C GLU A 72 -0.76 18.97 -13.29
N GLY A 73 0.08 19.28 -14.30
CA GLY A 73 1.37 19.95 -14.10
C GLY A 73 2.45 19.14 -13.37
N LYS A 74 2.17 17.88 -12.97
CA LYS A 74 3.13 17.01 -12.30
C LYS A 74 3.44 15.73 -13.07
N ILE A 75 2.53 14.77 -13.04
CA ILE A 75 2.70 13.46 -13.67
C ILE A 75 1.34 12.85 -13.96
N ALA A 76 1.18 12.27 -15.15
CA ALA A 76 -0.05 11.62 -15.55
C ALA A 76 0.23 10.45 -16.49
N MET A 77 -0.80 9.65 -16.73
CA MET A 77 -0.81 8.59 -17.74
C MET A 77 -1.88 8.91 -18.79
N ALA A 78 -1.74 8.35 -19.99
CA ALA A 78 -2.80 8.38 -20.98
C ALA A 78 -4.11 7.87 -20.35
N ASP A 79 -5.21 8.57 -20.59
CA ASP A 79 -6.53 8.18 -20.09
C ASP A 79 -7.06 7.01 -20.92
N SER A 80 -6.60 5.81 -20.57
CA SER A 80 -6.94 4.55 -21.21
C SER A 80 -7.37 3.53 -20.14
N PRO A 81 -8.32 2.64 -20.44
CA PRO A 81 -8.72 1.58 -19.52
C PRO A 81 -7.53 0.73 -19.10
N ILE A 82 -7.50 0.35 -17.82
CA ILE A 82 -6.53 -0.61 -17.28
C ILE A 82 -7.28 -1.90 -16.97
N ILE A 83 -7.01 -2.95 -17.74
CA ILE A 83 -7.65 -4.24 -17.52
C ILE A 83 -6.84 -5.05 -16.51
N ALA A 84 -7.49 -5.53 -15.46
CA ALA A 84 -6.84 -6.35 -14.45
C ALA A 84 -6.34 -7.69 -15.02
N ASN A 85 -5.20 -8.16 -14.52
CA ASN A 85 -4.47 -9.34 -14.98
C ASN A 85 -3.92 -9.27 -16.41
N GLU A 86 -4.00 -8.11 -17.06
CA GLU A 86 -3.38 -7.86 -18.35
C GLU A 86 -2.12 -7.03 -18.23
N GLN A 87 -1.25 -7.12 -19.25
CA GLN A 87 -0.12 -6.23 -19.41
C GLN A 87 -0.56 -5.04 -20.26
N ASN A 88 -0.82 -3.92 -19.60
CA ASN A 88 -1.29 -2.70 -20.23
C ASN A 88 -0.07 -1.82 -20.53
N GLU A 89 0.28 -1.62 -21.80
CA GLU A 89 1.29 -0.61 -22.18
C GLU A 89 0.61 0.76 -22.24
N ILE A 90 1.05 1.67 -21.37
CA ILE A 90 0.44 2.99 -21.19
C ILE A 90 1.53 4.04 -21.29
N MET A 91 1.27 5.11 -22.04
CA MET A 91 2.15 6.28 -22.05
C MET A 91 2.03 7.05 -20.75
N TRP A 92 3.16 7.26 -20.07
CA TRP A 92 3.30 8.16 -18.93
C TRP A 92 3.87 9.49 -19.40
N TYR A 93 3.35 10.58 -18.86
CA TYR A 93 3.71 11.96 -19.16
C TYR A 93 4.25 12.64 -17.91
N PHE A 94 5.45 13.21 -18.01
CA PHE A 94 6.11 13.95 -16.94
C PHE A 94 5.95 15.45 -17.22
N LEU A 95 4.92 16.03 -16.62
CA LEU A 95 4.44 17.38 -16.95
C LEU A 95 5.17 18.48 -16.18
N ASN A 96 5.88 18.11 -15.11
CA ASN A 96 6.65 19.05 -14.31
C ASN A 96 7.96 19.43 -15.04
N PRO A 97 8.18 20.71 -15.40
CA PRO A 97 9.43 21.14 -16.04
C PRO A 97 10.65 21.00 -15.12
N GLU A 98 10.43 20.85 -13.82
CA GLU A 98 11.46 20.62 -12.80
C GLU A 98 11.45 19.16 -12.29
N MET A 99 11.10 18.21 -13.18
CA MET A 99 11.03 16.79 -12.82
C MET A 99 12.36 16.32 -12.20
N PRO A 100 12.35 15.71 -10.99
CA PRO A 100 13.59 15.23 -10.38
C PRO A 100 14.29 14.18 -11.25
N THR A 101 15.62 14.19 -11.28
CA THR A 101 16.39 13.15 -11.97
C THR A 101 16.48 11.88 -11.14
N GLY A 102 16.18 10.73 -11.74
CA GLY A 102 16.33 9.43 -11.10
C GLY A 102 15.56 8.31 -11.76
N LYS A 103 15.63 7.11 -11.17
CA LYS A 103 14.76 6.01 -11.57
C LYS A 103 13.35 6.23 -11.02
N LEU A 104 12.35 5.88 -11.82
CA LEU A 104 10.95 5.93 -11.42
C LEU A 104 10.58 4.63 -10.71
N SER A 105 9.98 4.73 -9.53
CA SER A 105 9.37 3.59 -8.85
C SER A 105 7.88 3.81 -8.65
N ILE A 106 7.10 2.75 -8.87
CA ILE A 106 5.64 2.76 -8.66
C ILE A 106 5.30 1.62 -7.71
N ILE A 107 4.72 1.98 -6.57
CA ILE A 107 4.29 1.02 -5.54
C ILE A 107 2.78 1.15 -5.39
N ALA A 108 2.06 0.10 -5.78
CA ALA A 108 0.61 0.12 -5.75
C ALA A 108 0.04 -0.50 -4.47
N LEU A 109 -1.05 0.07 -3.97
CA LEU A 109 -1.85 -0.46 -2.86
C LEU A 109 -3.31 -0.54 -3.29
N LYS A 110 -3.94 -1.70 -3.12
CA LYS A 110 -5.38 -1.84 -3.35
C LYS A 110 -6.16 -1.19 -2.23
N GLN A 111 -7.33 -0.64 -2.53
CA GLN A 111 -8.25 -0.16 -1.50
C GLN A 111 -8.54 -1.26 -0.46
N GLY A 112 -8.41 -0.90 0.82
CA GLY A 112 -8.58 -1.82 1.94
C GLY A 112 -7.40 -2.79 2.17
N SER A 113 -6.30 -2.66 1.43
CA SER A 113 -5.10 -3.49 1.56
C SER A 113 -3.93 -2.71 2.15
N VAL A 114 -3.08 -3.41 2.90
CA VAL A 114 -1.76 -2.94 3.37
C VAL A 114 -0.60 -3.67 2.66
N THR A 115 -0.91 -4.47 1.64
CA THR A 115 0.07 -5.25 0.88
C THR A 115 0.54 -4.46 -0.35
N PRO A 116 1.78 -3.94 -0.36
CA PRO A 116 2.31 -3.24 -1.51
C PRO A 116 2.53 -4.22 -2.68
N THR A 117 2.25 -3.76 -3.90
CA THR A 117 2.29 -4.57 -5.12
C THR A 117 3.18 -3.88 -6.17
N PRO A 118 4.19 -4.57 -6.74
CA PRO A 118 4.94 -4.05 -7.87
C PRO A 118 4.07 -4.14 -9.12
N VAL A 119 4.01 -3.07 -9.92
CA VAL A 119 3.11 -3.02 -11.09
C VAL A 119 3.83 -2.92 -12.42
N LEU A 120 5.09 -2.48 -12.43
CA LEU A 120 5.87 -2.35 -13.66
C LEU A 120 6.22 -3.74 -14.18
N PHE A 121 6.07 -3.97 -15.48
CA PHE A 121 6.43 -5.22 -16.14
C PHE A 121 7.47 -4.95 -17.24
N PRO A 122 8.76 -4.75 -16.88
CA PRO A 122 9.79 -4.42 -17.85
C PRO A 122 9.99 -5.54 -18.88
N LYS A 123 10.04 -5.17 -20.16
CA LYS A 123 10.15 -6.11 -21.30
C LYS A 123 11.40 -6.99 -21.21
N GLU A 124 12.45 -6.53 -20.54
CA GLU A 124 13.73 -7.21 -20.41
C GLU A 124 13.69 -8.38 -19.41
N THR A 125 12.79 -8.32 -18.42
CA THR A 125 12.80 -9.25 -17.28
C THR A 125 11.60 -10.18 -17.25
N SER A 126 10.51 -9.84 -17.95
CA SER A 126 9.22 -10.57 -17.92
C SER A 126 8.73 -10.87 -16.50
N LYS A 127 9.08 -10.02 -15.54
CA LYS A 127 8.70 -10.12 -14.13
C LYS A 127 8.30 -8.74 -13.63
N GLN A 128 7.39 -8.69 -12.66
CA GLN A 128 7.03 -7.43 -12.04
C GLN A 128 8.23 -6.83 -11.28
N SER A 129 8.36 -5.51 -11.39
CA SER A 129 9.41 -4.71 -10.75
C SER A 129 8.80 -3.52 -10.02
N TRP A 130 9.50 -3.05 -8.99
CA TRP A 130 9.17 -1.80 -8.29
C TRP A 130 9.62 -0.56 -9.07
N THR A 131 10.69 -0.70 -9.86
CA THR A 131 11.48 0.41 -10.39
C THR A 131 11.83 0.19 -11.86
N THR A 132 11.84 1.26 -12.64
CA THR A 132 12.28 1.26 -14.05
C THR A 132 13.77 0.96 -14.18
N SER A 133 14.19 0.45 -15.34
CA SER A 133 15.60 0.26 -15.68
C SER A 133 16.28 1.58 -16.03
N ASN A 134 15.58 2.44 -16.78
CA ASN A 134 16.02 3.76 -17.22
C ASN A 134 15.84 4.83 -16.13
N THR A 135 16.62 5.91 -16.28
CA THR A 135 16.51 7.15 -15.51
C THR A 135 15.63 8.13 -16.27
N ILE A 136 14.80 8.89 -15.56
CA ILE A 136 14.08 10.06 -16.06
C ILE A 136 14.74 11.32 -15.52
N ASP A 137 14.56 12.44 -16.22
CA ASP A 137 15.10 13.76 -15.87
C ASP A 137 14.17 14.88 -16.41
N PRO A 138 14.46 16.17 -16.19
CA PRO A 138 13.64 17.28 -16.69
C PRO A 138 13.43 17.32 -18.22
N THR A 139 14.22 16.58 -19.00
CA THR A 139 14.10 16.51 -20.47
C THR A 139 13.28 15.30 -20.92
N THR A 140 12.95 14.39 -20.01
CA THR A 140 12.09 13.24 -20.27
C THR A 140 10.64 13.67 -20.18
N ASN A 141 10.00 13.94 -21.33
CA ASN A 141 8.60 14.38 -21.35
C ASN A 141 7.61 13.22 -21.23
N GLU A 142 7.97 12.04 -21.76
CA GLU A 142 7.09 10.88 -21.81
C GLU A 142 7.87 9.56 -21.80
N LEU A 143 7.22 8.49 -21.33
CA LEU A 143 7.80 7.14 -21.28
C LEU A 143 6.70 6.09 -21.38
N PRO A 144 6.75 5.15 -22.35
CA PRO A 144 5.84 4.00 -22.35
C PRO A 144 6.21 3.05 -21.21
N LEU A 145 5.25 2.72 -20.36
CA LEU A 145 5.41 1.74 -19.28
C LEU A 145 4.36 0.64 -19.42
N THR A 146 4.81 -0.61 -19.39
CA THR A 146 3.92 -1.76 -19.26
C THR A 146 3.58 -1.96 -17.79
N VAL A 147 2.29 -1.90 -17.45
CA VAL A 147 1.78 -2.08 -16.08
C VAL A 147 0.81 -3.27 -16.02
N SER A 148 0.83 -4.00 -14.91
CA SER A 148 -0.14 -5.08 -14.65
C SER A 148 -0.59 -5.07 -13.20
N LEU A 149 -1.91 -5.00 -13.01
CA LEU A 149 -2.57 -5.05 -11.70
C LEU A 149 -3.28 -6.39 -11.53
N PRO A 150 -3.18 -7.05 -10.36
CA PRO A 150 -3.65 -8.43 -10.18
C PRO A 150 -5.17 -8.57 -10.03
N SER A 151 -5.91 -7.47 -9.84
CA SER A 151 -7.36 -7.52 -9.68
C SER A 151 -8.01 -6.17 -9.93
N SER A 152 -9.30 -6.18 -10.26
CA SER A 152 -10.11 -5.00 -10.48
C SER A 152 -10.39 -4.22 -9.19
N GLY A 153 -10.78 -2.96 -9.35
CA GLY A 153 -11.09 -1.99 -8.31
C GLY A 153 -10.08 -0.85 -8.20
N LEU A 154 -10.19 -0.07 -7.13
CA LEU A 154 -9.35 1.11 -6.90
C LEU A 154 -7.95 0.74 -6.39
N TRP A 155 -6.95 1.37 -6.99
CA TRP A 155 -5.54 1.22 -6.65
C TRP A 155 -4.89 2.59 -6.47
N LEU A 156 -4.22 2.80 -5.34
CA LEU A 156 -3.35 3.94 -5.11
C LEU A 156 -1.99 3.65 -5.73
N LEU A 157 -1.55 4.50 -6.66
CA LEU A 157 -0.20 4.47 -7.22
C LEU A 157 0.67 5.46 -6.45
N ASN A 158 1.63 4.96 -5.68
CA ASN A 158 2.62 5.78 -4.99
C ASN A 158 3.86 5.92 -5.86
N ILE A 159 4.20 7.15 -6.23
CA ILE A 159 5.23 7.46 -7.20
C ILE A 159 6.45 7.99 -6.49
N TYR A 160 7.60 7.42 -6.80
CA TYR A 160 8.88 7.82 -6.26
C TYR A 160 9.85 8.07 -7.41
N VAL A 161 10.72 9.05 -7.22
CA VAL A 161 11.83 9.33 -8.13
C VAL A 161 13.11 9.31 -7.33
N ASN A 162 14.07 8.47 -7.75
CA ASN A 162 15.30 8.25 -6.99
C ASN A 162 15.03 7.88 -5.52
N GLU A 163 14.08 6.97 -5.29
CA GLU A 163 13.67 6.49 -3.95
C GLU A 163 13.04 7.56 -3.05
N LYS A 164 12.79 8.77 -3.56
CA LYS A 164 12.09 9.85 -2.84
C LYS A 164 10.65 9.94 -3.30
N TYR A 165 9.73 10.06 -2.35
CA TYR A 165 8.31 10.25 -2.65
C TYR A 165 8.13 11.50 -3.51
N TYR A 166 7.43 11.35 -4.63
CA TYR A 166 7.13 12.43 -5.57
C TYR A 166 5.67 12.86 -5.48
N ASP A 167 4.75 11.90 -5.62
CA ASP A 167 3.32 12.11 -5.46
C ASP A 167 2.55 10.77 -5.44
N GLN A 168 1.23 10.82 -5.35
CA GLN A 168 0.36 9.67 -5.49
C GLN A 168 -1.00 10.03 -6.11
N PHE A 169 -1.59 9.10 -6.85
CA PHE A 169 -2.97 9.22 -7.31
C PHE A 169 -3.65 7.86 -7.42
N VAL A 170 -4.98 7.85 -7.37
CA VAL A 170 -5.79 6.63 -7.45
C VAL A 170 -6.24 6.39 -8.88
N ILE A 171 -6.20 5.13 -9.31
CA ILE A 171 -6.74 4.66 -10.59
C ILE A 171 -7.76 3.56 -10.34
N ASN A 172 -8.61 3.29 -11.34
CA ASN A 172 -9.46 2.10 -11.35
C ASN A 172 -8.92 1.08 -12.35
N ALA A 173 -8.88 -0.19 -11.93
CA ALA A 173 -8.66 -1.33 -12.81
C ALA A 173 -9.98 -2.05 -13.06
N GLU A 174 -10.27 -2.38 -14.31
CA GLU A 174 -11.48 -3.07 -14.75
C GLU A 174 -11.35 -4.59 -14.63
#